data_AF-A0A1C2HXF5-F1
#
_entry.id   AF-A0A1C2HXF5-F1
#
_cell.length_a   1.000
_cell.length_b   1.000
_cell.length_c   1.000
_cell.angle_alpha   90.00
_cell.angle_beta   90.00
_cell.angle_gamma   90.00
#
_symmetry.space_group_name_H-M   'P 1'
#
loop_
_entity.id
_entity.type
_entity.pdbx_description
1 polymer ?
#
loop_
_entity_poly.entity_id
_entity_poly.type
_entity_poly.pdbx_seq_one_letter_code
_entity_poly.pdbx_strand_id
1 'polypeptide(L)'
;MRAMSRFEENKTNILSGIVVALALVPEAIAFAFVAHVPPLTGLYAAFILVLITSIMGGRPGMVSGASGATAVVMVALVVTHGFEYLFAAVVLMGLLQIVFALAKLSKYARMIPHQVNLGFINGLAIVIFLAQLDHFKVPSATGAEHWMQGTQLYTMIGLVALTMLVIYLFPRLTKAFPAEDPHYHVADDKIS
;
A
#
# COMPACT_ATOMS: atom_id res chain seq x y z
N MET A 1 -28.71 -20.87 -18.28
CA MET A 1 -28.61 -19.61 -17.50
C MET A 1 -27.37 -19.49 -16.61
N ARG A 2 -26.82 -20.57 -16.01
CA ARG A 2 -25.60 -20.51 -15.14
C ARG A 2 -24.25 -20.32 -15.85
N ALA A 3 -24.13 -20.63 -17.15
CA ALA A 3 -22.88 -20.45 -17.89
C ALA A 3 -22.62 -18.97 -18.25
N MET A 4 -23.68 -18.24 -18.59
CA MET A 4 -23.61 -16.82 -18.98
C MET A 4 -23.19 -15.91 -17.81
N SER A 5 -23.49 -16.29 -16.55
CA SER A 5 -23.03 -15.56 -15.36
C SER A 5 -21.54 -15.73 -15.08
N ARG A 6 -20.97 -16.93 -15.29
CA ARG A 6 -19.51 -17.18 -15.07
C ARG A 6 -18.63 -16.43 -16.07
N PHE A 7 -19.09 -16.22 -17.30
CA PHE A 7 -18.33 -15.44 -18.28
C PHE A 7 -18.29 -13.95 -17.91
N GLU A 8 -19.41 -13.39 -17.45
CA GLU A 8 -19.46 -12.00 -16.98
C GLU A 8 -18.68 -11.81 -15.67
N GLU A 9 -18.70 -12.80 -14.77
CA GLU A 9 -17.89 -12.83 -13.55
C GLU A 9 -16.39 -12.92 -13.87
N ASN A 10 -15.99 -13.76 -14.82
CA ASN A 10 -14.59 -13.86 -15.26
C ASN A 10 -14.10 -12.56 -15.91
N LYS A 11 -14.91 -11.92 -16.77
CA LYS A 11 -14.57 -10.61 -17.34
C LYS A 11 -14.39 -9.57 -16.24
N THR A 12 -15.32 -9.53 -15.28
CA THR A 12 -15.26 -8.60 -14.15
C THR A 12 -14.02 -8.83 -13.30
N ASN A 13 -13.70 -10.09 -12.98
CA ASN A 13 -12.52 -10.45 -12.20
C ASN A 13 -11.19 -10.16 -12.90
N ILE A 14 -11.13 -10.35 -14.22
CA ILE A 14 -9.94 -10.01 -15.01
C ILE A 14 -9.78 -8.49 -15.08
N LEU A 15 -10.86 -7.76 -15.34
CA LEU A 15 -10.84 -6.30 -15.41
C LEU A 15 -10.48 -5.68 -14.05
N SER A 16 -11.09 -6.15 -12.95
CA SER A 16 -10.77 -5.68 -11.60
C SER A 16 -9.34 -6.04 -11.21
N GLY A 17 -8.87 -7.25 -11.54
CA GLY A 17 -7.48 -7.66 -11.32
C GLY A 17 -6.47 -6.78 -12.05
N ILE A 18 -6.73 -6.42 -13.33
CA ILE A 18 -5.87 -5.51 -14.10
C ILE A 18 -5.88 -4.10 -13.48
N VAL A 19 -7.04 -3.58 -13.11
CA VAL A 19 -7.16 -2.25 -12.50
C VAL A 19 -6.38 -2.18 -11.18
N VAL A 20 -6.54 -3.19 -10.33
CA VAL A 20 -5.82 -3.24 -9.05
C VAL A 20 -4.33 -3.45 -9.25
N ALA A 21 -3.91 -4.29 -10.20
CA ALA A 21 -2.49 -4.46 -10.53
C ALA A 21 -1.85 -3.13 -10.98
N LEU A 22 -2.54 -2.36 -11.82
CA LEU A 22 -2.08 -1.05 -12.25
C LEU A 22 -2.03 -0.04 -11.10
N ALA A 23 -3.00 -0.09 -10.17
CA ALA A 23 -3.02 0.77 -9.00
C ALA A 23 -1.89 0.45 -8.00
N LEU A 24 -1.50 -0.82 -7.88
CA LEU A 24 -0.45 -1.29 -6.95
C LEU A 24 0.97 -0.88 -7.37
N VAL A 25 1.24 -0.69 -8.67
CA VAL A 25 2.58 -0.34 -9.17
C VAL A 25 3.11 0.96 -8.54
N PRO A 26 2.40 2.11 -8.62
CA PRO A 26 2.87 3.35 -8.00
C PRO A 26 2.93 3.25 -6.47
N GLU A 27 2.01 2.50 -5.85
CA GLU A 27 1.98 2.29 -4.39
C GLU A 27 3.23 1.54 -3.89
N ALA A 28 3.58 0.42 -4.54
CA ALA A 28 4.76 -0.37 -4.19
C ALA A 28 6.06 0.42 -4.37
N ILE A 29 6.15 1.26 -5.41
CA ILE A 29 7.29 2.14 -5.67
C ILE A 29 7.39 3.22 -4.57
N ALA A 30 6.27 3.86 -4.22
CA ALA A 30 6.24 4.88 -3.17
C ALA A 30 6.69 4.31 -1.82
N PHE A 31 6.18 3.14 -1.44
CA PHE A 31 6.57 2.49 -0.18
C PHE A 31 8.02 2.01 -0.18
N ALA A 32 8.56 1.60 -1.32
CA ALA A 32 9.98 1.29 -1.43
C ALA A 32 10.87 2.52 -1.18
N PHE A 33 10.49 3.69 -1.71
CA PHE A 33 11.18 4.95 -1.42
C PHE A 33 11.11 5.31 0.07
N VAL A 34 9.92 5.21 0.67
CA VAL A 34 9.77 5.44 2.12
C VAL A 34 10.67 4.50 2.91
N ALA A 35 10.70 3.21 2.56
CA ALA A 35 11.53 2.19 3.21
C ALA A 35 13.03 2.27 2.90
N HIS A 36 13.49 3.25 2.11
CA HIS A 36 14.89 3.43 1.69
C HIS A 36 15.45 2.18 0.97
N VAL A 37 14.62 1.50 0.19
CA VAL A 37 15.01 0.32 -0.59
C VAL A 37 14.86 0.55 -2.08
N PRO A 38 15.60 -0.19 -2.93
CA PRO A 38 15.44 -0.09 -4.37
C PRO A 38 13.98 -0.36 -4.80
N PRO A 39 13.37 0.49 -5.65
CA PRO A 39 11.98 0.34 -6.08
C PRO A 39 11.64 -1.02 -6.70
N LEU A 40 12.60 -1.61 -7.42
CA LEU A 40 12.45 -2.93 -8.01
C LEU A 40 12.18 -4.01 -6.96
N THR A 41 12.80 -3.91 -5.78
CA THR A 41 12.58 -4.87 -4.68
C THR A 41 11.14 -4.80 -4.18
N GLY A 42 10.59 -3.59 -4.06
CA GLY A 42 9.18 -3.39 -3.68
C GLY A 42 8.21 -3.99 -4.71
N LEU A 43 8.51 -3.80 -6.00
CA LEU A 43 7.69 -4.37 -7.09
C LEU A 43 7.76 -5.90 -7.13
N TYR A 44 8.95 -6.49 -6.95
CA TYR A 44 9.09 -7.94 -6.83
C TYR A 44 8.34 -8.50 -5.63
N ALA A 45 8.42 -7.84 -4.47
CA ALA A 45 7.69 -8.24 -3.28
C ALA A 45 6.18 -8.20 -3.49
N ALA A 46 5.65 -7.10 -4.07
CA ALA A 46 4.22 -6.98 -4.37
C ALA A 46 3.75 -8.05 -5.36
N PHE A 47 4.50 -8.30 -6.43
CA PHE A 47 4.18 -9.33 -7.41
C PHE A 47 4.13 -10.74 -6.79
N ILE A 48 5.17 -11.11 -6.04
CA ILE A 48 5.25 -12.42 -5.39
C ILE A 48 4.13 -12.59 -4.36
N LEU A 49 3.83 -11.55 -3.57
CA LEU A 49 2.77 -11.60 -2.56
C LEU A 49 1.38 -11.77 -3.20
N VAL A 50 1.07 -11.01 -4.26
CA VAL A 50 -0.21 -11.16 -4.99
C VAL A 50 -0.32 -12.56 -5.59
N LEU A 51 0.77 -13.10 -6.15
CA LEU A 51 0.77 -14.45 -6.73
C LEU A 51 0.52 -15.52 -5.67
N ILE A 52 1.26 -15.48 -4.55
CA ILE A 52 1.09 -16.45 -3.45
C ILE A 52 -0.33 -16.35 -2.87
N THR A 53 -0.81 -15.15 -2.60
CA THR A 53 -2.14 -14.96 -2.00
C THR A 53 -3.29 -15.24 -2.95
N SER A 54 -3.09 -15.12 -4.27
CA SER A 54 -4.09 -15.55 -5.26
C SER A 54 -4.32 -17.07 -5.26
N ILE A 55 -3.27 -17.85 -4.95
CA ILE A 55 -3.33 -19.33 -4.93
C ILE A 55 -3.71 -19.85 -3.54
N MET A 56 -3.16 -19.25 -2.48
CA MET A 56 -3.23 -19.75 -1.10
C MET A 56 -4.10 -18.89 -0.16
N GLY A 57 -4.68 -17.79 -0.66
CA GLY A 57 -5.45 -16.84 0.16
C GLY A 57 -6.76 -17.42 0.69
N GLY A 58 -7.11 -17.05 1.93
CA GLY A 58 -8.32 -17.55 2.60
C GLY A 58 -9.61 -16.81 2.26
N ARG A 59 -9.54 -15.65 1.58
CA ARG A 59 -10.70 -14.83 1.24
C ARG A 59 -10.64 -14.39 -0.24
N PRO A 60 -11.43 -15.01 -1.12
CA PRO A 60 -11.51 -14.62 -2.53
C PRO A 60 -11.88 -13.14 -2.69
N GLY A 61 -11.26 -12.48 -3.68
CA GLY A 61 -11.48 -11.06 -3.97
C GLY A 61 -10.68 -10.08 -3.09
N MET A 62 -9.98 -10.55 -2.05
CA MET A 62 -9.09 -9.70 -1.26
C MET A 62 -7.71 -9.63 -1.91
N VAL A 63 -7.27 -8.43 -2.23
CA VAL A 63 -5.92 -8.20 -2.75
C VAL A 63 -4.95 -7.97 -1.59
N SER A 64 -3.88 -8.76 -1.55
CA SER A 64 -2.80 -8.61 -0.59
C SER A 64 -1.59 -8.00 -1.29
N GLY A 65 -1.22 -6.77 -0.91
CA GLY A 65 -0.14 -6.02 -1.54
C GLY A 65 0.87 -5.48 -0.52
N ALA A 66 1.83 -4.70 -1.02
CA ALA A 66 2.72 -3.92 -0.17
C ALA A 66 1.89 -2.87 0.59
N SER A 67 2.07 -2.77 1.91
CA SER A 67 1.33 -1.82 2.74
C SER A 67 2.26 -0.78 3.35
N GLY A 68 1.76 0.44 3.56
CA GLY A 68 2.50 1.47 4.28
C GLY A 68 2.87 1.03 5.71
N ALA A 69 2.02 0.19 6.33
CA ALA A 69 2.25 -0.38 7.65
C ALA A 69 3.54 -1.18 7.74
N THR A 70 3.76 -2.09 6.79
CA THR A 70 4.98 -2.89 6.73
C THR A 70 6.18 -2.07 6.31
N ALA A 71 6.01 -1.12 5.39
CA ALA A 71 7.09 -0.23 4.93
C ALA A 71 7.64 0.64 6.08
N VAL A 72 6.79 1.25 6.90
CA VAL A 72 7.22 2.10 8.02
C VAL A 72 8.04 1.32 9.05
N VAL A 73 7.66 0.07 9.36
CA VAL A 73 8.44 -0.79 10.26
C VAL A 73 9.78 -1.18 9.63
N MET A 74 9.79 -1.43 8.32
CA MET A 74 11.02 -1.74 7.57
C MET A 74 12.02 -0.58 7.57
N VAL A 75 11.58 0.69 7.54
CA VAL A 75 12.48 1.86 7.63
C VAL A 75 13.38 1.74 8.86
N ALA A 76 12.78 1.48 10.03
CA ALA A 76 13.53 1.40 11.28
C ALA A 76 14.59 0.29 11.23
N LEU A 77 14.27 -0.85 10.61
CA LEU A 77 15.22 -1.95 10.43
C LEU A 77 16.35 -1.59 9.45
N VAL A 78 16.01 -1.04 8.29
CA VAL A 78 16.99 -0.70 7.23
C VAL A 78 17.97 0.36 7.70
N VAL A 79 17.50 1.40 8.40
CA VAL A 79 18.36 2.47 8.93
C VAL A 79 19.31 1.97 10.02
N THR A 80 18.90 0.97 10.82
CA THR A 80 19.68 0.48 11.96
C THR A 80 20.60 -0.70 11.64
N HIS A 81 20.17 -1.61 10.76
CA HIS A 81 20.87 -2.88 10.47
C HIS A 81 21.28 -3.01 9.00
N GLY A 82 20.73 -2.17 8.12
CA GLY A 82 20.98 -2.22 6.68
C GLY A 82 19.95 -3.04 5.90
N PHE A 83 20.01 -2.89 4.59
CA PHE A 83 19.06 -3.48 3.64
C PHE A 83 19.04 -5.02 3.66
N GLU A 84 20.16 -5.69 3.89
CA GLU A 84 20.26 -7.16 3.83
C GLU A 84 19.40 -7.85 4.89
N TYR A 85 19.27 -7.24 6.07
CA TYR A 85 18.45 -7.76 7.17
C TYR A 85 16.96 -7.72 6.86
N LEU A 86 16.52 -6.88 5.92
CA LEU A 86 15.12 -6.83 5.50
C LEU A 86 14.67 -8.16 4.90
N PHE A 87 15.52 -8.81 4.09
CA PHE A 87 15.17 -10.09 3.49
C PHE A 87 14.99 -11.18 4.56
N ALA A 88 15.93 -11.25 5.52
CA ALA A 88 15.84 -12.19 6.64
C ALA A 88 14.58 -11.94 7.48
N ALA A 89 14.25 -10.68 7.77
CA ALA A 89 13.06 -10.31 8.52
C ALA A 89 11.76 -10.68 7.79
N VAL A 90 11.69 -10.51 6.47
CA VAL A 90 10.52 -10.88 5.66
C VAL A 90 10.31 -12.40 5.63
N VAL A 91 11.38 -13.18 5.47
CA VAL A 91 11.31 -14.65 5.53
C VAL A 91 10.84 -15.09 6.92
N LEU A 92 11.42 -14.51 7.98
CA LEU A 92 11.02 -14.81 9.36
C LEU A 92 9.55 -14.43 9.61
N MET A 93 9.11 -13.27 9.14
CA MET A 93 7.71 -12.83 9.22
C MET A 93 6.77 -13.84 8.56
N GLY A 94 7.10 -14.33 7.36
CA GLY A 94 6.30 -15.34 6.67
C GLY A 94 6.23 -16.67 7.44
N LEU A 95 7.35 -17.12 8.02
CA LEU A 95 7.37 -18.31 8.87
C LEU A 95 6.49 -18.14 10.12
N LEU A 96 6.58 -16.99 10.78
CA LEU A 96 5.73 -16.68 11.94
C LEU A 96 4.24 -16.63 11.57
N GLN A 97 3.90 -16.07 10.41
CA GLN A 97 2.52 -16.07 9.90
C GLN A 97 1.99 -17.49 9.67
N ILE A 98 2.81 -18.39 9.12
CA ILE A 98 2.45 -19.81 8.95
C ILE A 98 2.21 -20.48 10.31
N VAL A 99 3.10 -20.26 11.29
CA VAL A 99 2.95 -20.80 12.65
C VAL A 99 1.66 -20.29 13.30
N PHE A 100 1.38 -19.00 13.18
CA PHE A 100 0.15 -18.39 13.71
C PHE A 100 -1.12 -18.92 13.04
N ALA A 101 -1.06 -19.18 11.73
CA ALA A 101 -2.15 -19.80 10.98
C ALA A 101 -2.41 -21.24 11.45
N LEU A 102 -1.36 -22.05 11.60
CA LEU A 102 -1.45 -23.43 12.09
C LEU A 102 -1.97 -23.51 13.53
N ALA A 103 -1.53 -22.58 14.38
CA ALA A 103 -2.00 -22.46 15.76
C ALA A 103 -3.40 -21.83 15.89
N LYS A 104 -4.05 -21.46 14.76
CA LYS A 104 -5.39 -20.82 14.72
C LYS A 104 -5.48 -19.57 15.58
N LEU A 105 -4.39 -18.80 15.66
CA LEU A 105 -4.32 -17.58 16.49
C LEU A 105 -4.99 -16.37 15.82
N SER A 106 -5.37 -16.47 14.54
CA SER A 106 -6.05 -15.41 13.80
C SER A 106 -7.37 -14.94 14.46
N LYS A 107 -8.03 -15.79 15.24
CA LYS A 107 -9.24 -15.42 16.00
C LYS A 107 -8.99 -14.35 17.06
N TYR A 108 -7.76 -14.27 17.60
CA TYR A 108 -7.38 -13.30 18.63
C TYR A 108 -7.10 -11.92 18.04
N ALA A 109 -6.80 -11.81 16.74
CA ALA A 109 -6.67 -10.51 16.08
C ALA A 109 -7.94 -9.65 16.18
N ARG A 110 -9.12 -10.29 16.34
CA ARG A 110 -10.40 -9.61 16.58
C ARG A 110 -10.50 -8.96 17.96
N MET A 111 -9.60 -9.28 18.90
CA MET A 111 -9.58 -8.70 20.25
C MET A 111 -8.78 -7.40 20.32
N ILE A 112 -8.17 -6.95 19.22
CA ILE A 112 -7.43 -5.69 19.18
C ILE A 112 -8.43 -4.53 19.39
N PRO A 113 -8.25 -3.69 20.41
CA PRO A 113 -9.16 -2.58 20.66
C PRO A 113 -9.20 -1.60 19.50
N HIS A 114 -10.38 -1.09 19.17
CA HIS A 114 -10.56 -0.12 18.08
C HIS A 114 -9.65 1.12 18.23
N GLN A 115 -9.43 1.56 19.48
CA GLN A 115 -8.55 2.71 19.79
C GLN A 115 -7.10 2.50 19.36
N VAL A 116 -6.60 1.25 19.44
CA VAL A 116 -5.24 0.91 18.99
C VAL A 116 -5.14 1.01 17.47
N ASN A 117 -6.15 0.52 16.75
CA ASN A 117 -6.19 0.60 15.29
C ASN A 117 -6.26 2.06 14.80
N LEU A 118 -7.10 2.89 15.43
CA LEU A 118 -7.16 4.32 15.11
C LEU A 118 -5.82 5.03 15.40
N GLY A 119 -5.20 4.76 16.55
CA GLY A 119 -3.89 5.31 16.89
C GLY A 119 -2.81 4.90 15.88
N PHE A 120 -2.81 3.63 15.47
CA PHE A 120 -1.89 3.10 14.46
C PHE A 120 -2.08 3.79 13.10
N ILE A 121 -3.32 3.90 12.61
CA ILE A 121 -3.62 4.54 11.32
C ILE A 121 -3.25 6.03 11.34
N ASN A 122 -3.55 6.74 12.42
CA ASN A 122 -3.16 8.15 12.57
C ASN A 122 -1.63 8.32 12.59
N GLY A 123 -0.92 7.45 13.33
CA GLY A 123 0.54 7.45 13.34
C GLY A 123 1.12 7.19 11.96
N LEU A 124 0.59 6.21 11.24
CA LEU A 124 0.99 5.89 9.86
C LEU A 124 0.75 7.07 8.91
N ALA A 125 -0.39 7.74 9.02
CA ALA A 125 -0.69 8.92 8.21
C ALA A 125 0.33 10.05 8.45
N ILE A 126 0.70 10.30 9.71
CA ILE A 126 1.73 11.28 10.06
C ILE A 126 3.09 10.88 9.50
N VAL A 127 3.50 9.61 9.63
CA VAL A 127 4.80 9.15 9.11
C VAL A 127 4.86 9.30 7.59
N ILE A 128 3.81 8.90 6.87
CA ILE A 128 3.76 9.07 5.41
C ILE A 128 3.80 10.55 5.04
N PHE A 129 3.04 11.40 5.74
CA PHE A 129 3.04 12.85 5.51
C PHE A 129 4.42 13.46 5.73
N LEU A 130 5.12 13.10 6.80
CA LEU A 130 6.47 13.57 7.09
C LEU A 130 7.47 13.09 6.03
N ALA A 131 7.36 11.84 5.57
CA ALA A 131 8.22 11.32 4.49
C ALA A 131 8.03 12.10 3.17
N GLN A 132 6.85 12.66 2.90
CA GLN A 132 6.65 13.52 1.73
C GLN A 132 7.40 14.86 1.82
N LEU A 133 7.69 15.35 3.04
CA LEU A 133 8.43 16.60 3.23
C LEU A 133 9.90 16.48 2.81
N ASP A 134 10.46 15.27 2.81
CA ASP A 134 11.83 15.03 2.34
C ASP A 134 11.99 15.32 0.84
N HIS A 135 10.91 15.21 0.05
CA HIS A 135 10.91 15.63 -1.35
C HIS A 135 11.04 17.15 -1.55
N PHE A 136 10.93 17.96 -0.49
CA PHE A 136 11.18 19.41 -0.51
C PHE A 136 12.61 19.77 -0.10
N LYS A 137 13.49 18.79 0.11
CA LYS A 137 14.91 19.01 0.39
C LYS A 137 15.75 18.76 -0.85
N VAL A 138 16.87 19.48 -0.95
CA VAL A 138 17.83 19.36 -2.04
C VAL A 138 19.21 19.09 -1.45
N PRO A 139 19.98 18.14 -2.00
CA PRO A 139 21.37 17.95 -1.61
C PRO A 139 22.20 19.18 -2.00
N SER A 140 22.91 19.77 -1.04
CA SER A 140 23.92 20.78 -1.31
C SER A 140 25.20 20.15 -1.88
N ALA A 141 26.07 20.95 -2.49
CA ALA A 141 27.39 20.53 -2.96
C ALA A 141 28.27 19.93 -1.85
N THR A 142 27.94 20.18 -0.57
CA THR A 142 28.60 19.63 0.62
C THR A 142 27.96 18.34 1.15
N GLY A 143 26.94 17.81 0.48
CA GLY A 143 26.17 16.63 0.92
C GLY A 143 25.16 16.92 2.03
N ALA A 144 25.09 18.15 2.54
CA ALA A 144 24.07 18.56 3.51
C ALA A 144 22.73 18.87 2.82
N GLU A 145 21.65 18.32 3.36
CA GLU A 145 20.28 18.57 2.92
C GLU A 145 19.83 19.99 3.34
N HIS A 146 19.33 20.79 2.40
CA HIS A 146 18.70 22.07 2.70
C HIS A 146 17.32 22.16 2.05
N TRP A 147 16.44 22.94 2.66
CA TRP A 147 15.09 23.15 2.15
C TRP A 147 15.13 23.90 0.82
N MET A 148 14.29 23.48 -0.14
CA MET A 148 14.08 24.19 -1.40
C MET A 148 13.69 25.64 -1.16
N GLN A 149 14.30 26.56 -1.91
CA GLN A 149 14.03 28.00 -1.83
C GLN A 149 13.85 28.59 -3.23
N GLY A 150 13.24 29.78 -3.30
CA GLY A 150 13.07 30.53 -4.54
C GLY A 150 12.23 29.80 -5.59
N THR A 151 12.67 29.87 -6.85
CA THR A 151 11.93 29.32 -8.01
C THR A 151 11.62 27.83 -7.85
N GLN A 152 12.56 27.02 -7.34
CA GLN A 152 12.38 25.58 -7.19
C GLN A 152 11.23 25.24 -6.22
N LEU A 153 11.12 25.97 -5.11
CA LEU A 153 10.03 25.79 -4.15
C LEU A 153 8.67 26.13 -4.79
N TYR A 154 8.57 27.24 -5.50
CA TYR A 154 7.33 27.63 -6.16
C TYR A 154 6.92 26.65 -7.25
N THR A 155 7.87 26.14 -8.03
CA THR A 155 7.60 25.09 -9.02
C THR A 155 7.11 23.81 -8.34
N MET A 156 7.74 23.37 -7.26
CA MET A 156 7.34 22.16 -6.53
C MET A 156 5.93 22.30 -5.94
N ILE A 157 5.64 23.42 -5.26
CA ILE A 157 4.30 23.69 -4.73
C ILE A 157 3.27 23.76 -5.86
N GLY A 158 3.60 24.39 -6.99
CA GLY A 158 2.74 24.45 -8.17
C GLY A 158 2.43 23.06 -8.72
N LEU A 159 3.43 22.17 -8.80
CA LEU A 159 3.25 20.78 -9.22
C LEU A 159 2.39 19.99 -8.23
N VAL A 160 2.62 20.14 -6.92
CA VAL A 160 1.82 19.47 -5.88
C VAL A 160 0.37 19.95 -5.91
N ALA A 161 0.13 21.26 -6.05
CA ALA A 161 -1.22 21.80 -6.17
C ALA A 161 -1.91 21.30 -7.44
N LEU A 162 -1.18 21.22 -8.55
CA LEU A 162 -1.69 20.68 -9.81
C LEU A 162 -2.04 19.20 -9.69
N THR A 163 -1.19 18.37 -9.08
CA THR A 163 -1.48 16.94 -8.89
C THR A 163 -2.67 16.73 -7.96
N MET A 164 -2.78 17.47 -6.86
CA MET A 164 -3.96 17.46 -5.98
C MET A 164 -5.23 17.87 -6.72
N LEU A 165 -5.16 18.91 -7.55
CA LEU A 165 -6.28 19.36 -8.38
C LEU A 165 -6.72 18.27 -9.36
N VAL A 166 -5.77 17.62 -10.03
CA VAL A 166 -6.05 16.51 -10.95
C VAL A 166 -6.70 15.35 -10.19
N ILE A 167 -6.12 14.89 -9.07
CA ILE A 167 -6.69 13.78 -8.27
C ILE A 167 -8.11 14.11 -7.79
N TYR A 168 -8.39 15.36 -7.41
CA TYR A 168 -9.72 15.77 -6.95
C TYR A 168 -10.74 15.93 -8.09
N LEU A 169 -10.33 16.52 -9.22
CA LEU A 169 -11.24 16.88 -10.31
C LEU A 169 -11.45 15.73 -11.31
N PHE A 170 -10.43 14.90 -11.54
CA PHE A 170 -10.47 13.78 -12.48
C PHE A 170 -11.62 12.77 -12.23
N PRO A 171 -11.88 12.29 -10.99
CA PRO A 171 -13.03 11.44 -10.71
C PRO A 171 -14.37 12.17 -10.80
N ARG A 172 -14.39 13.51 -10.72
CA ARG A 172 -15.62 14.31 -10.93
C ARG A 172 -15.94 14.53 -12.41
N LEU A 173 -14.92 14.56 -13.27
CA LEU A 173 -15.09 14.74 -14.72
C LEU A 173 -15.41 13.42 -15.44
N THR A 174 -14.95 12.29 -14.92
CA THR A 174 -15.18 10.98 -15.56
C THR A 174 -15.65 9.94 -14.54
N LYS A 175 -16.82 9.34 -14.80
CA LYS A 175 -17.35 8.17 -14.06
C LYS A 175 -16.96 6.83 -14.71
N ALA A 176 -16.03 6.85 -15.66
CA ALA A 176 -15.68 5.71 -16.49
C ALA A 176 -14.94 4.61 -15.70
N PHE A 177 -14.29 4.98 -14.59
CA PHE A 177 -13.62 4.06 -13.68
C PHE A 177 -14.46 3.99 -12.39
N PRO A 178 -15.14 2.86 -12.11
CA PRO A 178 -15.89 2.71 -10.88
C PRO A 178 -14.91 2.76 -9.69
N ALA A 179 -15.08 3.78 -8.84
CA ALA A 179 -14.16 4.05 -7.74
C ALA A 179 -14.31 3.07 -6.58
N GLU A 180 -15.45 2.39 -6.44
CA GLU A 180 -15.74 1.43 -5.37
C GLU A 180 -16.95 0.59 -5.79
N ASP A 181 -16.92 -0.71 -5.48
CA ASP A 181 -18.10 -1.58 -5.63
C ASP A 181 -19.18 -1.13 -4.61
N PRO A 182 -20.36 -0.65 -5.04
CA PRO A 182 -21.44 -0.28 -4.13
C PRO A 182 -21.97 -1.45 -3.27
N HIS A 183 -21.56 -2.70 -3.55
CA HIS A 183 -21.95 -3.87 -2.76
C HIS A 183 -21.17 -4.09 -1.46
N TYR A 184 -20.14 -3.28 -1.13
CA TYR A 184 -19.41 -3.46 0.13
C TYR A 184 -20.27 -3.17 1.38
N HIS A 185 -21.22 -2.23 1.30
CA HIS A 185 -22.08 -1.86 2.44
C HIS A 185 -23.05 -2.97 2.90
N VAL A 186 -23.24 -4.06 2.14
CA VAL A 186 -24.19 -5.12 2.50
C VAL A 186 -23.53 -6.26 3.31
N ALA A 187 -22.19 -6.31 3.36
CA ALA A 187 -21.48 -7.39 4.05
C ALA A 187 -21.30 -7.17 5.57
N ASP A 188 -21.30 -5.91 6.03
CA ASP A 188 -21.10 -5.58 7.44
C ASP A 188 -22.37 -5.78 8.29
N ASP A 189 -23.57 -5.71 7.68
CA ASP A 189 -24.86 -5.91 8.35
C ASP A 189 -25.15 -7.36 8.79
N LYS A 190 -24.26 -8.32 8.50
CA LYS A 190 -24.42 -9.73 8.89
C LYS A 190 -23.47 -10.19 10.00
N ILE A 191 -22.67 -9.29 10.58
CA ILE A 191 -21.66 -9.65 11.60
C ILE A 191 -21.81 -8.80 12.88
N SER A 192 -22.88 -8.02 13.04
CA SER A 192 -23.29 -7.46 14.34
C SER A 192 -24.20 -8.41 15.10
#